data_AF-A0A1I7NV97-F1
#
_entry.id   AF-A0A1I7NV97-F1
#
_cell.length_a   1.000
_cell.length_b   1.000
_cell.length_c   1.000
_cell.angle_alpha   90.00
_cell.angle_beta   90.00
_cell.angle_gamma   90.00
#
_symmetry.space_group_name_H-M   'P 1'
#
loop_
_entity.id
_entity.type
_entity.pdbx_description
1 polymer ?
#
loop_
_entity_poly.entity_id
_entity_poly.type
_entity_poly.pdbx_seq_one_letter_code
_entity_poly.pdbx_strand_id
1 'polypeptide(L)'
;MVHLSRETVREGLQAALAIRTGKLPTQAELEAAPQISQWAWTDAEAGVPRLFGWVEGHPELGTGWCTTSVVLAMDMERRWARTVSRLYRLAEPLSPGK
;
A
#
# COMPACT_ATOMS: atom_id res chain seq x y z
N MET A 1 5.35 -2.21 -18.35
CA MET A 1 4.47 -1.18 -17.75
C MET A 1 3.19 -1.89 -17.32
N VAL A 2 2.94 -2.02 -16.02
CA VAL A 2 1.70 -2.63 -15.53
C VAL A 2 0.61 -1.58 -15.59
N HIS A 3 -0.45 -1.82 -16.35
CA HIS A 3 -1.62 -0.95 -16.39
C HIS A 3 -2.62 -1.45 -15.35
N LEU A 4 -3.05 -0.58 -14.43
CA LEU A 4 -4.12 -0.94 -13.50
C LEU A 4 -5.44 -1.01 -14.27
N SER A 5 -6.19 -2.08 -14.07
CA SER A 5 -7.52 -2.19 -14.67
C SER A 5 -8.45 -1.13 -14.06
N ARG A 6 -9.47 -0.72 -14.82
CA ARG A 6 -10.51 0.20 -14.30
C ARG A 6 -11.17 -0.34 -13.04
N GLU A 7 -11.31 -1.66 -12.96
CA GLU A 7 -11.86 -2.34 -11.78
C GLU A 7 -10.97 -2.17 -10.56
N THR A 8 -9.67 -2.43 -10.68
CA THR A 8 -8.70 -2.22 -9.60
C THR A 8 -8.73 -0.78 -9.09
N VAL A 9 -8.79 0.20 -9.99
CA VAL A 9 -8.89 1.61 -9.62
C VAL A 9 -10.19 1.88 -8.85
N ARG A 10 -11.33 1.40 -9.36
CA ARG A 10 -12.64 1.56 -8.73
C ARG A 10 -12.66 0.95 -7.33
N GLU A 11 -12.15 -0.26 -7.16
CA GLU A 11 -12.11 -0.96 -5.88
C GLU A 11 -11.22 -0.26 -4.86
N GLY A 12 -10.03 0.19 -5.28
CA GLY A 12 -9.15 0.98 -4.42
C GLY A 12 -9.81 2.25 -3.90
N LEU A 13 -10.49 2.98 -4.79
CA LEU A 13 -11.23 4.19 -4.42
C LEU A 13 -12.43 3.91 -3.49
N GLN A 14 -13.20 2.85 -3.76
CA GLN A 14 -14.32 2.44 -2.91
C GLN A 14 -13.84 2.05 -1.50
N ALA A 15 -12.76 1.28 -1.40
CA ALA A 15 -12.15 0.93 -0.12
C ALA A 15 -11.67 2.18 0.63
N ALA A 16 -11.02 3.12 -0.06
CA ALA A 16 -10.58 4.38 0.56
C ALA A 16 -11.75 5.24 1.05
N LEU A 17 -12.86 5.30 0.31
CA LEU A 17 -14.08 5.98 0.76
C LEU A 17 -14.68 5.32 2.02
N ALA A 18 -14.73 3.99 2.07
CA ALA A 18 -15.22 3.26 3.24
C ALA A 18 -14.32 3.47 4.47
N ILE A 19 -13.00 3.50 4.28
CA ILE A 19 -12.04 3.82 5.35
C ILE A 19 -12.29 5.23 5.89
N ARG A 20 -12.51 6.21 5.02
CA ARG A 20 -12.83 7.59 5.42
C ARG A 20 -14.13 7.72 6.20
N THR A 21 -15.07 6.78 6.05
CA THR A 21 -16.30 6.72 6.85
C THR A 21 -16.19 5.81 8.08
N GLY A 22 -14.99 5.35 8.41
CA GLY A 22 -14.70 4.58 9.64
C GLY A 22 -14.66 3.07 9.46
N LYS A 23 -14.91 2.53 8.25
CA LYS A 23 -14.77 1.10 7.98
C LYS A 23 -13.31 0.76 7.70
N LEU A 24 -12.59 0.43 8.77
CA LEU A 24 -11.19 0.02 8.70
C LEU A 24 -11.03 -1.38 8.06
N PRO A 25 -9.83 -1.71 7.52
CA PRO A 25 -9.53 -3.06 7.09
C PRO A 25 -9.71 -4.07 8.23
N THR A 26 -10.29 -5.21 7.90
CA THR A 26 -10.46 -6.34 8.82
C THR A 26 -9.14 -7.08 9.04
N GLN A 27 -9.06 -7.85 10.13
CA GLN A 27 -7.89 -8.67 10.43
C GLN A 27 -7.59 -9.68 9.30
N ALA A 28 -8.63 -10.32 8.74
CA ALA A 28 -8.46 -11.28 7.65
C ALA A 28 -7.92 -10.62 6.36
N GLU A 29 -8.39 -9.40 6.04
CA GLU A 29 -7.84 -8.63 4.90
C GLU A 29 -6.38 -8.26 5.12
N LEU A 30 -5.98 -7.93 6.35
CA LEU A 30 -4.58 -7.64 6.68
C LEU A 30 -3.70 -8.90 6.62
N GLU A 31 -4.17 -10.04 7.12
CA GLU A 31 -3.43 -11.31 7.06
C GLU A 31 -3.18 -11.77 5.63
N ALA A 32 -4.15 -11.57 4.74
CA ALA A 32 -4.02 -11.86 3.31
C ALA A 32 -3.18 -10.81 2.55
N ALA A 33 -2.93 -9.64 3.15
CA ALA A 33 -2.20 -8.56 2.50
C ALA A 33 -0.68 -8.79 2.46
N PRO A 34 0.00 -8.41 1.36
CA PRO A 34 1.44 -8.34 1.32
C PRO A 34 1.99 -7.44 2.42
N GLN A 35 3.19 -7.76 2.90
CA GLN A 35 3.92 -6.92 3.85
C GLN A 35 4.93 -6.06 3.10
N ILE A 36 5.04 -4.78 3.47
CA ILE A 36 6.12 -3.90 3.02
C ILE A 36 6.99 -3.50 4.21
N SER A 37 8.30 -3.70 4.09
CA SER A 37 9.32 -3.33 5.08
C SER A 37 10.35 -2.40 4.46
N GLN A 38 11.17 -1.76 5.32
CA GLN A 38 12.19 -0.80 4.91
C GLN A 38 11.62 0.26 3.97
N TRP A 39 10.40 0.72 4.27
CA TRP A 39 9.65 1.54 3.34
C TRP A 39 9.90 3.03 3.58
N ALA A 40 9.89 3.81 2.51
CA ALA A 40 9.97 5.25 2.53
C ALA A 40 8.89 5.87 1.64
N TRP A 41 8.51 7.11 1.96
CA TRP A 41 7.68 7.92 1.07
C TRP A 41 8.45 8.26 -0.21
N THR A 42 7.76 8.16 -1.34
CA THR A 42 8.25 8.61 -2.64
C THR A 42 7.09 9.20 -3.43
N ASP A 43 7.35 10.15 -4.31
CA ASP A 43 6.29 10.79 -5.08
C ASP A 43 6.10 10.13 -6.45
N ALA A 44 4.86 10.12 -6.92
CA ALA A 44 4.55 9.98 -8.33
C ALA A 44 4.75 11.30 -9.08
N GLU A 45 4.65 11.23 -10.41
CA GLU A 45 4.42 12.44 -11.20
C GLU A 45 3.21 13.20 -10.62
N ALA A 46 3.31 14.54 -10.59
CA ALA A 46 2.33 15.45 -9.97
C ALA A 46 2.23 15.38 -8.43
N GLY A 47 3.22 14.83 -7.72
CA GLY A 47 3.33 14.96 -6.26
C GLY A 47 2.34 14.08 -5.47
N VAL A 48 1.88 12.98 -6.08
CA VAL A 48 0.94 12.06 -5.44
C VAL A 48 1.71 10.98 -4.67
N PRO A 49 1.43 10.76 -3.37
CA PRO A 49 2.29 9.94 -2.52
C PRO A 49 2.23 8.45 -2.86
N ARG A 50 3.40 7.80 -2.85
CA ARG A 50 3.62 6.36 -3.00
C ARG A 50 4.57 5.87 -1.90
N LEU A 51 4.67 4.55 -1.76
CA LEU A 51 5.69 3.93 -0.93
C LEU A 51 6.70 3.20 -1.83
N PHE A 52 7.97 3.31 -1.50
CA PHE A 52 9.02 2.43 -2.00
C PHE A 52 9.51 1.56 -0.84
N GLY A 53 9.66 0.25 -1.04
CA GLY A 53 10.09 -0.66 0.03
C GLY A 53 10.25 -2.10 -0.44
N TRP A 54 10.71 -2.96 0.48
CA TRP A 54 10.82 -4.40 0.26
C TRP A 54 9.46 -5.07 0.52
N VAL A 55 8.89 -5.71 -0.51
CA VAL A 55 7.59 -6.36 -0.43
C VAL A 55 7.75 -7.88 -0.36
N GLU A 56 7.04 -8.50 0.57
CA GLU A 56 6.91 -9.95 0.70
C GLU A 56 5.45 -10.37 0.43
N GLY A 57 5.29 -11.47 -0.31
CA GLY A 57 3.97 -12.00 -0.66
C GLY A 57 3.27 -11.21 -1.77
N HIS A 58 3.99 -10.49 -2.65
CA HIS A 58 3.35 -9.82 -3.78
C HIS A 58 2.80 -10.88 -4.76
N PRO A 59 1.49 -10.89 -5.07
CA PRO A 59 0.87 -11.99 -5.82
C PRO A 59 1.38 -12.11 -7.26
N GLU A 60 1.85 -11.01 -7.84
CA GLU A 60 2.31 -10.97 -9.25
C GLU A 60 3.83 -10.84 -9.40
N LEU A 61 4.52 -10.32 -8.39
CA LEU A 61 5.94 -9.90 -8.52
C LEU A 61 6.86 -10.73 -7.62
N GLY A 62 6.31 -11.58 -6.74
CA GLY A 62 7.10 -12.30 -5.75
C GLY A 62 7.65 -11.37 -4.67
N THR A 63 8.81 -11.72 -4.13
CA THR A 63 9.47 -10.95 -3.07
C THR A 63 10.54 -10.03 -3.66
N GLY A 64 10.56 -8.76 -3.27
CA GLY A 64 11.58 -7.82 -3.70
C GLY A 64 11.24 -6.34 -3.51
N TRP A 65 12.15 -5.45 -3.93
CA TRP A 65 11.95 -4.01 -3.91
C TRP A 65 10.89 -3.56 -4.92
N CYS A 66 9.89 -2.82 -4.45
CA CYS A 66 8.79 -2.32 -5.27
C CYS A 66 8.45 -0.87 -4.91
N THR A 67 8.03 -0.10 -5.93
CA THR A 67 7.27 1.14 -5.73
C THR A 67 5.79 0.81 -5.86
N THR A 68 5.00 1.14 -4.84
CA THR A 68 3.57 0.88 -4.83
C THR A 68 2.82 1.81 -5.81
N SER A 69 1.57 1.47 -6.13
CA SER A 69 0.63 2.46 -6.67
C SER A 69 0.34 3.55 -5.62
N VAL A 70 -0.25 4.68 -6.04
CA VAL A 70 -0.64 5.80 -5.16
C VAL A 70 -1.31 5.33 -3.85
N VAL A 71 -0.86 5.91 -2.74
CA VAL A 71 -1.45 5.73 -1.40
C VAL A 71 -2.73 6.56 -1.30
N LEU A 72 -3.83 5.92 -0.91
CA LEU A 72 -5.16 6.53 -0.76
C LEU A 72 -5.54 6.74 0.71
N ALA A 73 -5.07 5.87 1.61
CA ALA A 73 -5.23 5.99 3.05
C ALA A 73 -4.13 5.19 3.76
N MET A 74 -3.76 5.58 4.97
CA MET A 74 -2.72 4.92 5.75
C MET A 74 -2.94 5.17 7.25
N ASP A 75 -2.62 4.18 8.06
CA ASP A 75 -2.66 4.26 9.52
C ASP A 75 -1.35 3.67 10.07
N MET A 76 -0.54 4.53 10.68
CA MET A 76 0.76 4.16 11.24
C MET A 76 0.64 3.37 12.54
N GLU A 77 -0.40 3.63 13.34
CA GLU A 77 -0.60 2.95 14.61
C GLU A 77 -1.10 1.51 14.38
N ARG A 78 -2.03 1.35 13.43
CA ARG A 78 -2.55 0.04 13.02
C ARG A 78 -1.71 -0.65 11.94
N ARG A 79 -0.64 0.01 11.47
CA ARG A 79 0.38 -0.51 10.56
C ARG A 79 -0.19 -1.06 9.26
N TRP A 80 -0.96 -0.26 8.54
CA TRP A 80 -1.41 -0.61 7.18
C TRP A 80 -1.47 0.60 6.24
N ALA A 81 -1.35 0.32 4.95
CA ALA A 81 -1.53 1.32 3.89
C ALA A 81 -2.45 0.78 2.78
N ARG A 82 -3.49 1.56 2.45
CA ARG A 82 -4.37 1.32 1.31
C ARG A 82 -3.85 2.10 0.12
N THR A 83 -3.41 1.38 -0.91
CA THR A 83 -3.04 1.96 -2.21
C THR A 83 -4.14 1.74 -3.24
N VAL A 84 -4.03 2.32 -4.44
CA VAL A 84 -4.97 2.04 -5.54
C VAL A 84 -5.08 0.54 -5.79
N SER A 85 -3.96 -0.16 -5.89
CA SER A 85 -3.97 -1.58 -6.25
C SER A 85 -4.12 -2.52 -5.04
N ARG A 86 -3.40 -2.28 -3.95
CA ARG A 86 -3.32 -3.24 -2.82
C ARG A 86 -3.41 -2.61 -1.44
N LEU A 87 -3.89 -3.39 -0.48
CA LEU A 87 -3.71 -3.16 0.94
C LEU A 87 -2.34 -3.75 1.29
N TYR A 88 -1.56 -3.05 2.09
CA TYR A 88 -0.28 -3.50 2.60
C TYR A 88 -0.29 -3.49 4.12
N ARG A 89 0.31 -4.51 4.73
CA ARG A 89 0.78 -4.44 6.12
C ARG A 89 2.10 -3.69 6.15
N LEU A 90 2.25 -2.75 7.08
CA LEU A 90 3.46 -1.98 7.26
C LEU A 90 4.33 -2.65 8.33
N ALA A 91 5.54 -3.02 7.96
CA ALA A 91 6.60 -3.30 8.93
C ALA A 91 7.39 -2.00 9.19
N GLU A 92 8.64 -2.13 9.62
CA GLU A 92 9.46 -0.97 9.95
C GLU A 92 9.73 -0.08 8.73
N PRO A 93 9.64 1.26 8.87
CA PRO A 93 10.06 2.18 7.84
C PRO A 93 11.57 2.10 7.61
N LEU A 94 12.01 2.59 6.45
CA LEU A 94 13.43 2.76 6.14
C LEU A 94 14.03 3.70 7.18
N SER A 95 14.93 3.17 8.01
CA SER A 95 15.70 4.02 8.92
C SER A 95 16.67 4.87 8.11
N PRO A 96 16.75 6.19 8.36
CA PRO A 96 17.86 6.98 7.83
C PRO A 96 19.16 6.33 8.34
N GLY A 97 20.10 6.04 7.43
CA GLY A 97 21.42 5.57 7.85
C GLY A 97 22.00 6.54 8.87
N LYS A 98 22.57 6.01 9.96
CA LYS A 98 23.30 6.79 10.96
C LYS A 98 24.43 7.60 10.32
#